data_AF-A0A3N5K3S8-F1
#
_entry.id   AF-A0A3N5K3S8-F1
#
_cell.length_a   1.000
_cell.length_b   1.000
_cell.length_c   1.000
_cell.angle_alpha   90.00
_cell.angle_beta   90.00
_cell.angle_gamma   90.00
#
_symmetry.space_group_name_H-M   'P 1'
#
loop_
_entity.id
_entity.type
_entity.pdbx_description
1 polymer ?
#
loop_
_entity_poly.entity_id
_entity_poly.type
_entity_poly.pdbx_seq_one_letter_code
_entity_poly.pdbx_strand_id
1 'polypeptide(L)'
;MVSETTEIDQREGLSANKILIAEFQYARETAAQAMDDRHRMVNFYLLFVGVVLNGVVLILTGGSRSNLQMNNMQSFRHLVIILLLALFLVGVLYLLKIIRLRGMWFISAAAMNRIKDYYFQQFDSIHLSDAFLWNSITLAKMNPAESWSVFYLTALLISSIGSASLGGAFFILFGNLLISLAALIIFVFLQMLFYKIKLKKR
;
A
#
# COMPACT_ATOMS: atom_id res chain seq x y z
N MET A 1 1.40 -28.74 -52.87
CA MET A 1 0.44 -28.35 -51.82
C MET A 1 1.18 -27.86 -50.58
N VAL A 2 1.99 -26.82 -50.77
CA VAL A 2 2.66 -26.06 -49.69
C VAL A 2 2.33 -24.61 -50.00
N SER A 3 1.10 -24.25 -49.70
CA SER A 3 0.47 -22.97 -50.06
C SER A 3 -0.47 -22.64 -48.91
N GLU A 4 -0.20 -21.53 -48.23
CA GLU A 4 -1.13 -20.64 -47.49
C GLU A 4 -0.69 -20.20 -46.07
N THR A 5 0.22 -20.89 -45.37
CA THR A 5 0.53 -20.50 -43.97
C THR A 5 1.63 -19.45 -43.81
N THR A 6 2.37 -19.11 -44.86
CA THR A 6 3.50 -18.15 -44.78
C THR A 6 3.16 -16.73 -45.24
N GLU A 7 1.97 -16.48 -45.76
CA GLU A 7 1.62 -15.23 -46.43
C GLU A 7 0.71 -14.28 -45.61
N ILE A 8 0.52 -14.56 -44.32
CA ILE A 8 -0.35 -13.73 -43.45
C ILE A 8 0.44 -12.66 -42.66
N ASP A 9 1.78 -12.73 -42.61
CA ASP A 9 2.58 -11.87 -41.71
C ASP A 9 3.26 -10.65 -42.38
N GLN A 10 2.96 -10.34 -43.64
CA GLN A 10 3.60 -9.24 -44.39
C GLN A 10 2.71 -8.05 -44.75
N ARG A 11 1.51 -7.92 -44.17
CA ARG A 11 0.88 -6.59 -44.15
C ARG A 11 1.65 -5.76 -43.12
N GLU A 12 2.11 -4.55 -43.48
CA GLU A 12 2.52 -3.49 -42.54
C GLU A 12 1.32 -3.02 -41.69
N GLY A 13 0.65 -3.97 -41.06
CA GLY A 13 -0.46 -3.83 -40.14
C GLY A 13 -0.03 -4.38 -38.80
N LEU A 14 -0.49 -3.73 -37.74
CA LEU A 14 -0.20 -4.06 -36.35
C LEU A 14 -0.49 -5.55 -36.07
N SER A 15 0.55 -6.39 -35.93
CA SER A 15 0.36 -7.82 -35.71
C SER A 15 -0.15 -8.09 -34.29
N ALA A 16 -1.15 -8.98 -34.16
CA ALA A 16 -1.80 -9.27 -32.88
C ALA A 16 -0.80 -9.71 -31.80
N ASN A 17 0.22 -10.48 -32.19
CA ASN A 17 1.29 -10.91 -31.28
C ASN A 17 2.10 -9.71 -30.72
N LYS A 18 2.41 -8.71 -31.57
CA LYS A 18 3.10 -7.48 -31.12
C LYS A 18 2.24 -6.69 -30.13
N ILE A 19 0.92 -6.63 -30.33
CA ILE A 19 -0.01 -5.97 -29.39
C ILE A 19 -0.02 -6.70 -28.04
N LEU A 20 -0.15 -8.02 -28.04
CA LEU A 20 -0.19 -8.81 -26.81
C LEU A 20 1.13 -8.73 -26.03
N ILE A 21 2.28 -8.72 -26.72
CA ILE A 21 3.59 -8.51 -26.10
C ILE A 21 3.68 -7.10 -25.50
N ALA A 22 3.24 -6.07 -26.23
CA ALA A 22 3.25 -4.70 -25.74
C ALA A 22 2.35 -4.53 -24.49
N GLU A 23 1.15 -5.11 -24.50
CA GLU A 23 0.23 -5.11 -23.36
C GLU A 23 0.82 -5.85 -22.15
N PHE A 24 1.46 -7.00 -22.37
CA PHE A 24 2.14 -7.73 -21.31
C PHE A 24 3.28 -6.90 -20.68
N GLN A 25 4.07 -6.23 -21.51
CA GLN A 25 5.16 -5.36 -21.06
C GLN A 25 4.62 -4.17 -20.27
N TYR A 26 3.57 -3.52 -20.76
CA TYR A 26 2.89 -2.42 -20.07
C TYR A 26 2.35 -2.84 -18.70
N ALA A 27 1.67 -3.99 -18.62
CA ALA A 27 1.16 -4.52 -17.36
C ALA A 27 2.30 -4.87 -16.39
N ARG A 28 3.40 -5.45 -16.89
CA ARG A 28 4.60 -5.75 -16.08
C ARG A 28 5.23 -4.49 -15.50
N GLU A 29 5.39 -3.45 -16.32
CA GLU A 29 5.97 -2.17 -15.89
C GLU A 29 5.08 -1.47 -14.87
N THR A 30 3.76 -1.46 -15.08
CA THR A 30 2.79 -0.92 -14.13
C THR A 30 2.86 -1.67 -12.78
N ALA A 31 2.97 -3.00 -12.81
CA ALA A 31 3.13 -3.81 -11.60
C ALA A 31 4.44 -3.49 -10.86
N ALA A 32 5.55 -3.31 -11.58
CA ALA A 32 6.85 -2.96 -11.02
C ALA A 32 6.82 -1.55 -10.40
N GLN A 33 6.29 -0.57 -11.12
CA GLN A 33 6.13 0.81 -10.62
C GLN A 33 5.30 0.86 -9.34
N ALA A 34 4.23 0.07 -9.24
CA ALA A 34 3.43 -0.01 -8.02
C ALA A 34 4.22 -0.54 -6.80
N MET A 35 5.22 -1.41 -7.02
CA MET A 35 6.11 -1.90 -5.96
C MET A 35 7.15 -0.86 -5.54
N ASP A 36 7.74 -0.16 -6.51
CA ASP A 36 8.74 0.88 -6.25
C ASP A 36 8.12 2.09 -5.56
N ASP A 37 6.94 2.52 -5.99
CA ASP A 37 6.17 3.61 -5.37
C ASP A 37 5.85 3.29 -3.91
N ARG A 38 5.55 2.03 -3.59
CA ARG A 38 5.33 1.59 -2.21
C ARG A 38 6.57 1.83 -1.35
N HIS A 39 7.75 1.40 -1.78
CA HIS A 39 8.99 1.59 -1.02
C HIS A 39 9.27 3.07 -0.79
N ARG A 40 9.18 3.87 -1.85
CA ARG A 40 9.39 5.31 -1.79
C ARG A 40 8.41 5.98 -0.83
N MET A 41 7.13 5.61 -0.90
CA MET A 41 6.10 6.16 -0.04
C MET A 41 6.33 5.83 1.44
N VAL A 42 6.71 4.60 1.77
CA VAL A 42 7.00 4.22 3.17
C VAL A 42 8.17 5.01 3.72
N ASN A 43 9.24 5.20 2.95
CA ASN A 43 10.39 5.97 3.39
C ASN A 43 10.02 7.44 3.68
N PHE A 44 9.22 8.07 2.80
CA PHE A 44 8.72 9.42 3.05
C PHE A 44 7.80 9.50 4.27
N TYR A 45 6.96 8.49 4.48
CA TYR A 45 6.11 8.43 5.67
C TYR A 45 6.95 8.37 6.95
N LEU A 46 7.96 7.50 7.00
CA LEU A 46 8.83 7.37 8.17
C LEU A 46 9.64 8.64 8.45
N LEU A 47 10.13 9.31 7.40
CA LEU A 47 10.79 10.60 7.55
C LEU A 47 9.83 11.65 8.11
N PHE A 48 8.62 11.75 7.57
CA PHE A 48 7.59 12.67 8.05
C PHE A 48 7.22 12.39 9.52
N VAL A 49 7.01 11.13 9.89
CA VAL A 49 6.78 10.69 11.28
C VAL A 49 7.93 11.14 12.17
N GLY A 50 9.18 10.92 11.75
CA GLY A 50 10.37 11.31 12.51
C GLY A 50 10.43 12.82 12.78
N VAL A 51 10.17 13.64 11.76
CA VAL A 51 10.12 15.11 11.89
C VAL A 51 9.02 15.54 12.87
N VAL A 52 7.82 14.97 12.73
CA VAL A 52 6.69 15.29 13.59
C VAL A 52 6.95 14.90 15.04
N LEU A 53 7.42 13.67 15.29
CA LEU A 53 7.73 13.20 16.64
C LEU A 53 8.85 14.01 17.29
N ASN A 54 9.88 14.40 16.52
CA ASN A 54 10.92 15.28 17.03
C ASN A 54 10.35 16.64 17.47
N GLY A 55 9.46 17.24 16.65
CA GLY A 55 8.74 18.46 17.01
C GLY A 55 7.91 18.31 18.28
N VAL A 56 7.15 17.21 18.42
CA VAL A 56 6.38 16.90 19.63
C VAL A 56 7.29 16.84 20.85
N VAL A 57 8.41 16.12 20.77
CA VAL A 57 9.37 16.00 21.89
C VAL A 57 9.96 17.36 22.24
N LEU A 58 10.35 18.17 21.25
CA LEU A 58 10.89 19.51 21.47
C LEU A 58 9.91 20.43 22.21
N ILE A 59 8.62 20.37 21.84
CA ILE A 59 7.57 21.16 22.49
C ILE A 59 7.31 20.66 23.92
N LEU A 60 7.22 19.34 24.12
CA LEU A 60 6.94 18.75 25.44
C LEU A 60 8.10 18.89 26.43
N THR A 61 9.33 18.80 25.94
CA THR A 61 10.54 18.98 26.77
C THR A 61 10.93 20.45 26.96
N GLY A 62 10.20 21.37 26.30
CA GLY A 62 10.36 22.81 26.45
C GLY A 62 11.72 23.27 25.98
N GLY A 63 12.00 23.11 24.67
CA GLY A 63 13.24 23.52 24.00
C GLY A 63 14.00 24.61 24.76
N SER A 64 15.00 24.17 25.53
CA SER A 64 15.85 24.98 26.42
C SER A 64 15.11 25.99 27.32
N ARG A 65 14.62 25.55 28.50
CA ARG A 65 14.54 26.26 29.82
C ARG A 65 14.57 27.82 29.88
N SER A 66 14.09 28.55 28.89
CA SER A 66 14.08 30.01 28.91
C SER A 66 12.69 30.45 29.31
N ASN A 67 12.50 30.75 30.59
CA ASN A 67 11.57 31.74 31.21
C ASN A 67 10.22 32.09 30.53
N LEU A 68 9.65 31.25 29.68
CA LEU A 68 8.38 31.46 29.03
C LEU A 68 7.28 31.02 30.00
N GLN A 69 6.89 32.00 30.81
CA GLN A 69 5.67 32.13 31.60
C GLN A 69 4.65 30.99 31.47
N MET A 70 4.32 30.42 32.63
CA MET A 70 3.32 29.37 32.89
C MET A 70 1.91 29.62 32.29
N ASN A 71 1.61 30.81 31.75
CA ASN A 71 0.31 31.11 31.12
C ASN A 71 0.10 30.50 29.72
N ASN A 72 1.16 30.08 29.01
CA ASN A 72 1.04 29.51 27.65
C ASN A 72 1.09 27.97 27.58
N MET A 73 1.19 27.27 28.72
CA MET A 73 1.28 25.80 28.75
C MET A 73 0.07 25.12 28.08
N GLN A 74 -1.11 25.72 28.16
CA GLN A 74 -2.31 25.17 27.55
C GLN A 74 -2.28 25.28 26.01
N SER A 75 -1.77 26.39 25.46
CA SER A 75 -1.61 26.60 24.02
C SER A 75 -0.64 25.59 23.40
N PHE A 76 0.49 25.30 24.06
CA PHE A 76 1.44 24.28 23.61
C PHE A 76 0.83 22.86 23.62
N ARG A 77 0.01 22.55 24.63
CA ARG A 77 -0.71 21.27 24.70
C ARG A 77 -1.65 21.08 23.51
N HIS A 78 -2.41 22.12 23.15
CA HIS A 78 -3.31 22.07 22.00
C HIS A 78 -2.55 21.88 20.68
N LEU A 79 -1.41 22.54 20.51
CA LEU A 79 -0.56 22.37 19.32
C LEU A 79 -0.07 20.91 19.18
N VAL A 80 0.41 20.30 20.26
CA VAL A 80 0.85 18.88 20.23
C VAL A 80 -0.31 17.95 19.85
N ILE A 81 -1.51 18.16 20.41
CA ILE A 81 -2.70 17.37 20.05
C ILE A 81 -3.00 17.51 18.56
N ILE A 82 -3.02 18.73 18.04
CA ILE A 82 -3.29 18.99 16.61
C ILE A 82 -2.27 18.28 15.72
N LEU A 83 -0.99 18.36 16.10
CA LEU A 83 0.10 17.74 15.36
C LEU A 83 0.00 16.20 15.34
N LEU A 84 -0.34 15.59 16.47
CA LEU A 84 -0.57 14.14 16.57
C LEU A 84 -1.83 13.68 15.81
N LEU A 85 -2.90 14.48 15.82
CA LEU A 85 -4.10 14.21 15.01
C LEU A 85 -3.80 14.33 13.52
N ALA A 86 -3.02 15.34 13.11
CA ALA A 86 -2.56 15.47 11.73
C ALA A 86 -1.74 14.25 11.30
N LEU A 87 -0.83 13.76 12.18
CA LEU A 87 -0.05 12.55 11.91
C LEU A 87 -0.93 11.30 11.75
N PHE A 88 -1.97 11.15 12.58
CA PHE A 88 -2.97 10.09 12.44
C PHE A 88 -3.70 10.16 11.09
N LEU A 89 -4.18 11.34 10.70
CA LEU A 89 -4.89 11.55 9.42
C LEU A 89 -3.98 11.25 8.22
N VAL A 90 -2.73 11.70 8.26
CA VAL A 90 -1.73 11.36 7.23
C VAL A 90 -1.52 9.85 7.19
N GLY A 91 -1.39 9.18 8.34
CA GLY A 91 -1.30 7.71 8.40
C GLY A 91 -2.48 7.01 7.70
N VAL A 92 -3.71 7.47 7.93
CA VAL A 92 -4.91 6.93 7.25
C VAL A 92 -4.83 7.13 5.72
N LEU A 93 -4.38 8.30 5.25
CA LEU A 93 -4.21 8.56 3.82
C LEU A 93 -3.14 7.64 3.20
N TYR A 94 -2.04 7.42 3.90
CA TYR A 94 -0.99 6.51 3.45
C TYR A 94 -1.48 5.06 3.41
N LEU A 95 -2.29 4.63 4.38
CA LEU A 95 -2.93 3.31 4.35
C LEU A 95 -3.83 3.14 3.12
N LEU A 96 -4.63 4.15 2.78
CA LEU A 96 -5.47 4.14 1.57
C LEU A 96 -4.62 4.03 0.29
N LYS A 97 -3.48 4.72 0.22
CA LYS A 97 -2.55 4.61 -0.91
C LYS A 97 -1.96 3.20 -1.02
N ILE A 98 -1.54 2.57 0.09
CA ILE A 98 -1.07 1.17 0.08
C ILE A 98 -2.14 0.23 -0.48
N ILE A 99 -3.38 0.36 -0.03
CA ILE A 99 -4.51 -0.45 -0.51
C ILE A 99 -4.69 -0.29 -2.03
N ARG A 100 -4.63 0.96 -2.52
CA ARG A 100 -4.76 1.24 -3.94
C ARG A 100 -3.63 0.65 -4.75
N LEU A 101 -2.37 0.80 -4.30
CA LEU A 101 -1.19 0.23 -4.96
C LEU A 101 -1.26 -1.30 -5.03
N ARG A 102 -1.68 -1.96 -3.93
CA ARG A 102 -1.87 -3.42 -3.93
C ARG A 102 -2.92 -3.85 -4.94
N GLY A 103 -4.02 -3.10 -5.05
CA GLY A 103 -5.05 -3.33 -6.05
C GLY A 103 -4.55 -3.17 -7.49
N MET A 104 -3.77 -2.12 -7.77
CA MET A 104 -3.20 -1.89 -9.11
C MET A 104 -2.21 -2.99 -9.51
N TRP A 105 -1.38 -3.44 -8.56
CA TRP A 105 -0.49 -4.57 -8.79
C TRP A 105 -1.28 -5.84 -9.14
N PHE A 106 -2.35 -6.14 -8.38
CA PHE A 106 -3.16 -7.34 -8.61
C PHE A 106 -3.84 -7.32 -9.98
N ILE A 107 -4.40 -6.17 -10.38
CA ILE A 107 -5.03 -5.98 -11.70
C ILE A 107 -3.99 -6.22 -12.82
N SER A 108 -2.79 -5.66 -12.65
CA SER A 108 -1.70 -5.83 -13.63
C SER A 108 -1.23 -7.28 -13.73
N ALA A 109 -1.12 -7.97 -12.59
CA ALA A 109 -0.81 -9.40 -12.55
C ALA A 109 -1.90 -10.25 -13.21
N ALA A 110 -3.17 -9.90 -13.02
CA ALA A 110 -4.29 -10.58 -13.66
C ALA A 110 -4.28 -10.37 -15.19
N ALA A 111 -3.99 -9.16 -15.67
CA ALA A 111 -3.84 -8.87 -17.10
C ALA A 111 -2.73 -9.72 -17.74
N MET A 112 -1.55 -9.77 -17.09
CA MET A 112 -0.43 -10.61 -17.55
C MET A 112 -0.81 -12.10 -17.63
N ASN A 113 -1.49 -12.63 -16.60
CA ASN A 113 -1.88 -14.03 -16.59
C ASN A 113 -3.00 -14.34 -17.58
N ARG A 114 -3.90 -13.39 -17.86
CA ARG A 114 -4.91 -13.56 -18.91
C ARG A 114 -4.30 -13.70 -20.30
N ILE A 115 -3.22 -12.96 -20.58
CA ILE A 115 -2.44 -13.12 -21.82
C ILE A 115 -1.76 -14.49 -21.85
N LYS A 116 -1.14 -14.93 -20.74
CA LYS A 116 -0.54 -16.28 -20.68
C LYS A 116 -1.56 -17.39 -20.92
N ASP A 117 -2.74 -17.29 -20.31
CA ASP A 117 -3.81 -18.27 -20.47
C ASP A 117 -4.27 -18.39 -21.93
N TYR A 118 -4.28 -17.28 -22.67
CA TYR A 118 -4.52 -17.29 -24.11
C TYR A 118 -3.45 -18.11 -24.86
N TYR A 119 -2.17 -17.93 -24.54
CA TYR A 119 -1.09 -18.73 -25.14
C TYR A 119 -1.12 -20.20 -24.71
N PHE A 120 -1.52 -20.52 -23.47
CA PHE A 120 -1.69 -21.91 -23.03
C PHE A 120 -2.75 -22.63 -23.87
N GLN A 121 -3.87 -21.97 -24.16
CA GLN A 121 -4.92 -22.55 -25.01
C GLN A 121 -4.46 -22.71 -26.46
N GLN A 122 -3.67 -21.76 -26.99
CA GLN A 122 -3.20 -21.80 -28.37
C GLN A 122 -2.09 -22.83 -28.61
N PHE A 123 -1.25 -23.11 -27.62
CA PHE A 123 -0.07 -24.00 -27.72
C PHE A 123 -0.14 -25.19 -26.75
N ASP A 124 -1.33 -25.74 -26.57
CA ASP A 124 -1.61 -26.83 -25.62
C ASP A 124 -0.76 -28.09 -25.88
N SER A 125 -0.38 -28.33 -27.14
CA SER A 125 0.46 -29.47 -27.55
C SER A 125 1.87 -29.51 -26.93
N ILE A 126 2.35 -28.39 -26.38
CA ILE A 126 3.69 -28.27 -25.79
C ILE A 126 3.62 -28.29 -24.25
N HIS A 127 2.42 -28.43 -23.66
CA HIS A 127 2.20 -28.36 -22.20
C HIS A 127 2.83 -27.12 -21.57
N LEU A 128 2.71 -25.96 -22.25
CA LEU A 128 3.35 -24.71 -21.82
C LEU A 128 2.88 -24.27 -20.43
N SER A 129 1.67 -24.66 -20.00
CA SER A 129 1.12 -24.41 -18.67
C SER A 129 2.03 -24.89 -17.54
N ASP A 130 2.75 -25.99 -17.75
CA ASP A 130 3.53 -26.64 -16.70
C ASP A 130 4.83 -25.87 -16.38
N ALA A 131 5.28 -25.03 -17.31
CA ALA A 131 6.44 -24.18 -17.13
C ALA A 131 6.15 -22.93 -16.27
N PHE A 132 4.87 -22.56 -16.08
CA PHE A 132 4.50 -21.34 -15.38
C PHE A 132 3.84 -21.61 -14.02
N LEU A 133 4.43 -21.03 -12.97
CA LEU A 133 3.91 -21.12 -11.61
C LEU A 133 2.53 -20.44 -11.44
N TRP A 134 2.26 -19.37 -12.19
CA TRP A 134 1.07 -18.54 -12.04
C TRP A 134 0.24 -18.48 -13.32
N ASN A 135 -1.06 -18.75 -13.17
CA ASN A 135 -2.12 -18.60 -14.16
C ASN A 135 -3.29 -17.80 -13.54
N SER A 136 -4.34 -17.51 -14.30
CA SER A 136 -5.43 -16.68 -13.74
C SER A 136 -6.17 -17.37 -12.59
N ILE A 137 -6.24 -18.71 -12.60
CA ILE A 137 -6.90 -19.50 -11.55
C ILE A 137 -6.09 -19.48 -10.25
N THR A 138 -4.78 -19.74 -10.32
CA THR A 138 -3.89 -19.73 -9.16
C THR A 138 -3.75 -18.32 -8.58
N LEU A 139 -3.75 -17.28 -9.42
CA LEU A 139 -3.77 -15.90 -8.96
C LEU A 139 -5.10 -15.53 -8.29
N ALA A 140 -6.25 -15.95 -8.83
CA ALA A 140 -7.56 -15.68 -8.22
C ALA A 140 -7.74 -16.39 -6.87
N LYS A 141 -7.09 -17.56 -6.68
CA LYS A 141 -7.03 -18.26 -5.40
C LYS A 141 -6.14 -17.53 -4.38
N MET A 142 -5.19 -16.73 -4.84
CA MET A 142 -4.33 -15.93 -3.95
C MET A 142 -5.13 -14.78 -3.35
N ASN A 143 -5.21 -14.72 -2.03
CA ASN A 143 -5.93 -13.65 -1.35
C ASN A 143 -5.12 -12.34 -1.44
N PRO A 144 -5.63 -11.26 -2.05
CA PRO A 144 -4.92 -9.98 -2.09
C PRO A 144 -4.65 -9.40 -0.69
N ALA A 145 -5.46 -9.79 0.29
CA ALA A 145 -5.39 -9.42 1.71
C ALA A 145 -4.62 -10.45 2.56
N GLU A 146 -3.81 -11.30 1.95
CA GLU A 146 -3.00 -12.30 2.66
C GLU A 146 -2.21 -11.67 3.80
N SER A 147 -2.39 -12.25 4.98
CA SER A 147 -1.68 -11.84 6.20
C SER A 147 -0.23 -12.32 6.05
N TRP A 148 0.74 -11.46 6.36
CA TRP A 148 2.20 -11.66 6.15
C TRP A 148 2.78 -11.33 4.78
N SER A 149 2.00 -10.75 3.86
CA SER A 149 2.59 -10.09 2.70
C SER A 149 3.36 -8.82 3.10
N VAL A 150 4.34 -8.40 2.30
CA VAL A 150 5.07 -7.15 2.57
C VAL A 150 4.13 -5.93 2.57
N PHE A 151 3.05 -5.95 1.79
CA PHE A 151 1.99 -4.92 1.83
C PHE A 151 1.25 -4.91 3.15
N TYR A 152 0.91 -6.10 3.68
CA TYR A 152 0.26 -6.22 4.98
C TYR A 152 1.16 -5.70 6.11
N LEU A 153 2.45 -6.04 6.11
CA LEU A 153 3.41 -5.56 7.11
C LEU A 153 3.60 -4.04 7.04
N THR A 154 3.66 -3.48 5.83
CA THR A 154 3.70 -2.03 5.63
C THR A 154 2.42 -1.35 6.13
N ALA A 155 1.24 -1.91 5.82
CA ALA A 155 -0.04 -1.40 6.28
C ALA A 155 -0.13 -1.44 7.81
N LEU A 156 0.36 -2.54 8.43
CA LEU A 156 0.42 -2.69 9.88
C LEU A 156 1.34 -1.65 10.51
N LEU A 157 2.53 -1.42 9.95
CA LEU A 157 3.46 -0.39 10.43
C LEU A 157 2.82 1.00 10.43
N ILE A 158 2.23 1.41 9.30
CA ILE A 158 1.56 2.71 9.15
C ILE A 158 0.39 2.82 10.13
N SER A 159 -0.42 1.76 10.26
CA SER A 159 -1.59 1.75 11.13
C SER A 159 -1.20 1.84 12.61
N SER A 160 -0.14 1.14 13.01
CA SER A 160 0.41 1.19 14.37
C SER A 160 0.93 2.59 14.72
N ILE A 161 1.70 3.22 13.82
CA ILE A 161 2.22 4.58 14.05
C ILE A 161 1.08 5.60 14.10
N GLY A 162 0.14 5.54 13.16
CA GLY A 162 -1.03 6.41 13.15
C GLY A 162 -1.85 6.27 14.44
N SER A 163 -2.19 5.05 14.83
CA SER A 163 -3.00 4.78 16.03
C SER A 163 -2.27 5.13 17.32
N ALA A 164 -0.94 4.95 17.38
CA ALA A 164 -0.13 5.43 18.50
C ALA A 164 -0.14 6.96 18.60
N SER A 165 -0.15 7.67 17.47
CA SER A 165 -0.27 9.14 17.44
C SER A 165 -1.60 9.59 18.02
N LEU A 166 -2.71 8.92 17.65
CA LEU A 166 -4.03 9.19 18.20
C LEU A 166 -4.12 8.84 19.70
N GLY A 167 -3.54 7.71 20.12
CA GLY A 167 -3.42 7.35 21.53
C GLY A 167 -2.69 8.42 22.34
N GLY A 168 -1.55 8.90 21.83
CA GLY A 168 -0.80 10.00 22.44
C GLY A 168 -1.62 11.29 22.57
N ALA A 169 -2.41 11.64 21.56
CA ALA A 169 -3.32 12.78 21.64
C ALA A 169 -4.37 12.60 22.75
N PHE A 170 -4.94 11.39 22.89
CA PHE A 170 -5.87 11.08 23.97
C PHE A 170 -5.24 11.07 25.35
N PHE A 171 -4.00 10.60 25.48
CA PHE A 171 -3.25 10.67 26.73
C PHE A 171 -3.08 12.11 27.19
N ILE A 172 -2.72 13.01 26.27
CA ILE A 172 -2.54 14.44 26.58
C ILE A 172 -3.88 15.12 26.92
N LEU A 173 -4.97 14.71 26.26
CA LEU A 173 -6.30 15.29 26.46
C LEU A 173 -6.94 14.86 27.78
N PHE A 174 -6.87 13.57 28.12
CA PHE A 174 -7.60 12.99 29.25
C PHE A 174 -6.72 12.61 30.45
N GLY A 175 -5.40 12.57 30.29
CA GLY A 175 -4.46 12.16 31.34
C GLY A 175 -4.58 10.68 31.74
N ASN A 176 -5.35 9.87 30.99
CA ASN A 176 -5.65 8.49 31.36
C ASN A 176 -4.97 7.51 30.39
N LEU A 177 -4.03 6.73 30.92
CA LEU A 177 -3.27 5.74 30.16
C LEU A 177 -4.15 4.63 29.59
N LEU A 178 -5.17 4.17 30.33
CA LEU A 178 -6.07 3.11 29.88
C LEU A 178 -6.87 3.53 28.65
N ILE A 179 -7.39 4.76 28.66
CA ILE A 179 -8.13 5.32 27.51
C ILE A 179 -7.21 5.44 26.29
N SER A 180 -5.97 5.93 26.49
CA SER A 180 -4.97 6.04 25.42
C SER A 180 -4.62 4.68 24.81
N LEU A 181 -4.35 3.66 25.64
CA LEU A 181 -4.01 2.32 25.17
C LEU A 181 -5.19 1.65 24.49
N ALA A 182 -6.41 1.80 25.03
CA ALA A 182 -7.62 1.30 24.40
C ALA A 182 -7.83 1.94 23.02
N ALA A 183 -7.67 3.26 22.90
CA ALA A 183 -7.76 3.96 21.63
C ALA A 183 -6.73 3.43 20.61
N LEU A 184 -5.46 3.28 21.02
CA LEU A 184 -4.42 2.72 20.15
C LEU A 184 -4.85 1.34 19.61
N ILE A 185 -5.19 0.41 20.49
CA ILE A 185 -5.50 -0.98 20.10
C ILE A 185 -6.74 -1.03 19.20
N ILE A 186 -7.80 -0.31 19.58
CA ILE A 186 -9.06 -0.26 18.82
C ILE A 186 -8.82 0.31 17.42
N PHE A 187 -8.07 1.40 17.30
CA PHE A 187 -7.83 2.03 16.00
C PHE A 187 -6.89 1.23 15.11
N VAL A 188 -5.86 0.55 15.65
CA VAL A 188 -5.06 -0.40 14.86
C VAL A 188 -5.95 -1.50 14.32
N PHE A 189 -6.78 -2.09 15.17
CA PHE A 189 -7.68 -3.16 14.76
C PHE A 189 -8.67 -2.69 13.69
N LEU A 190 -9.28 -1.52 13.87
CA LEU A 190 -10.23 -0.94 12.92
C LEU A 190 -9.57 -0.67 11.56
N GLN A 191 -8.37 -0.08 11.55
CA GLN A 191 -7.62 0.21 10.32
C GLN A 191 -7.24 -1.08 9.59
N MET A 192 -6.79 -2.11 10.31
CA MET A 192 -6.45 -3.39 9.71
C MET A 192 -7.68 -4.18 9.23
N LEU A 193 -8.81 -4.08 9.94
CA LEU A 193 -10.08 -4.62 9.48
C LEU A 193 -10.52 -3.93 8.19
N PHE A 194 -10.42 -2.60 8.14
CA PHE A 194 -10.73 -1.81 6.95
C PHE A 194 -9.83 -2.19 5.76
N TYR A 195 -8.52 -2.36 5.99
CA TYR A 195 -7.57 -2.86 4.98
C TYR A 195 -8.03 -4.21 4.40
N LYS A 196 -8.37 -5.18 5.26
CA LYS A 196 -8.82 -6.51 4.83
C LYS A 196 -10.14 -6.45 4.05
N ILE A 197 -11.12 -5.68 4.52
CA ILE A 197 -12.43 -5.55 3.86
C ILE A 197 -12.26 -4.92 2.48
N LYS A 198 -11.44 -3.86 2.35
CA LYS A 198 -11.26 -3.17 1.07
C LYS A 198 -10.53 -4.02 0.03
N LEU A 199 -9.57 -4.86 0.44
CA LEU A 199 -8.87 -5.76 -0.48
C LEU A 199 -9.65 -7.02 -0.83
N LYS A 200 -10.54 -7.51 0.04
CA LYS A 200 -11.40 -8.68 -0.26
C LYS A 200 -12.53 -8.36 -1.25
N LYS A 201 -12.94 -7.10 -1.37
CA LYS A 201 -14.02 -6.67 -2.29
C LYS A 201 -13.56 -6.53 -3.75
N ARG A 202 -12.31 -6.84 -4.07
CA ARG A 202 -11.73 -6.79 -5.42
C ARG A 202 -11.27 -8.19 -5.81
#